data_AF-A0A1E7LK50-F1
#
_entry.id   AF-A0A1E7LK50-F1
#
_cell.length_a   1.000
_cell.length_b   1.000
_cell.length_c   1.000
_cell.angle_alpha   90.00
_cell.angle_beta   90.00
_cell.angle_gamma   90.00
#
_symmetry.space_group_name_H-M   'P 1'
#
loop_
_entity.id
_entity.type
_entity.pdbx_description
1 polymer ?
#
loop_
_entity_poly.entity_id
_entity_poly.type
_entity_poly.pdbx_seq_one_letter_code
_entity_poly.pdbx_strand_id
1 'polypeptide(L)'
;MTLDELRAALAKLDHLPGDTPVIMSKDAEGNGFSPLVEIDPGMYLAETTYSGEHYMTEEQRQAESDPNDWSEAPDEAVHAVFLWPTN
;
A
#
# COMPACT_ATOMS: atom_id res chain seq x y z
N MET A 1 -6.07 -13.68 -7.16
CA MET A 1 -4.98 -13.26 -8.05
C MET A 1 -4.07 -14.44 -8.39
N THR A 2 -3.70 -14.60 -9.66
CA THR A 2 -2.67 -15.55 -10.13
C THR A 2 -1.28 -14.88 -10.22
N LEU A 3 -0.22 -15.66 -10.42
CA LEU A 3 1.13 -15.11 -10.56
C LEU A 3 1.29 -14.19 -11.78
N ASP A 4 0.64 -14.52 -12.90
CA ASP A 4 0.70 -13.69 -14.10
C ASP A 4 -0.10 -12.39 -13.93
N GLU A 5 -1.23 -12.45 -13.22
CA GLU A 5 -1.99 -11.25 -12.81
C GLU A 5 -1.16 -10.36 -11.87
N LEU A 6 -0.45 -10.95 -10.90
CA LEU A 6 0.45 -10.23 -10.00
C LEU A 6 1.57 -9.54 -10.78
N ARG A 7 2.24 -10.26 -11.69
CA ARG A 7 3.30 -9.68 -12.55
C ARG A 7 2.78 -8.55 -13.41
N ALA A 8 1.60 -8.72 -14.03
CA ALA A 8 0.99 -7.70 -14.85
C ALA A 8 0.59 -6.46 -14.04
N ALA A 9 0.15 -6.64 -12.79
CA ALA A 9 -0.13 -5.52 -11.89
C ALA A 9 1.13 -4.78 -11.46
N LEU A 10 2.19 -5.50 -11.05
CA LEU A 10 3.49 -4.90 -10.70
C LEU A 10 4.16 -4.20 -11.88
N ALA A 11 3.98 -4.70 -13.10
CA ALA A 11 4.52 -4.06 -14.31
C ALA A 11 3.94 -2.65 -14.57
N LYS A 12 2.77 -2.32 -14.02
CA LYS A 12 2.19 -0.96 -14.10
C LYS A 12 2.90 0.05 -13.19
N LEU A 13 3.74 -0.44 -12.28
CA LEU A 13 4.49 0.36 -11.31
C LEU A 13 5.94 0.57 -11.74
N ASP A 14 6.26 0.35 -13.02
CA ASP A 14 7.61 0.48 -13.60
C ASP A 14 8.19 1.92 -13.53
N HIS A 15 7.32 2.89 -13.32
CA HIS A 15 7.68 4.29 -13.10
C HIS A 15 8.24 4.58 -11.70
N LEU A 16 8.09 3.66 -10.73
CA LEU A 16 8.59 3.82 -9.38
C LEU A 16 10.08 3.40 -9.26
N PRO A 17 10.86 4.00 -8.34
CA PRO A 17 12.24 3.59 -8.07
C PRO A 17 12.37 2.11 -7.67
N GLY A 18 13.48 1.46 -8.06
CA GLY A 18 13.70 0.03 -7.78
C GLY A 18 13.93 -0.32 -6.30
N ASP A 19 14.20 0.68 -5.46
CA ASP A 19 14.30 0.59 -4.01
C ASP A 19 13.00 0.95 -3.28
N THR A 20 11.90 1.17 -4.01
CA THR A 20 10.57 1.40 -3.42
C THR A 20 10.17 0.22 -2.53
N PRO A 21 9.87 0.45 -1.24
CA PRO A 21 9.39 -0.57 -0.33
C PRO A 21 8.10 -1.26 -0.82
N VAL A 22 8.02 -2.58 -0.62
CA VAL A 22 6.80 -3.37 -0.84
C VAL A 22 6.30 -3.86 0.52
N ILE A 23 5.08 -3.49 0.88
CA ILE A 23 4.47 -3.77 2.17
C ILE A 23 3.32 -4.75 1.98
N MET A 24 3.39 -5.91 2.65
CA MET A 24 2.27 -6.84 2.71
C MET A 24 1.34 -6.44 3.85
N SER A 25 0.12 -6.04 3.52
CA SER A 25 -0.85 -5.61 4.52
C SER A 25 -1.44 -6.80 5.28
N LYS A 26 -1.95 -6.54 6.49
CA LYS A 26 -2.70 -7.53 7.26
C LYS A 26 -4.02 -7.80 6.56
N ASP A 27 -4.47 -9.04 6.62
CA ASP A 27 -5.86 -9.32 6.30
C ASP A 27 -6.80 -8.73 7.35
N ALA A 28 -8.02 -8.43 6.93
CA ALA A 28 -9.01 -7.80 7.81
C ALA A 28 -9.47 -8.74 8.93
N GLU A 29 -9.24 -10.05 8.81
CA GLU A 29 -9.76 -11.06 9.75
C GLU A 29 -8.70 -11.85 10.54
N GLY A 30 -7.40 -11.76 10.20
CA GLY A 30 -6.35 -12.49 10.91
C GLY A 30 -6.36 -14.01 10.69
N ASN A 31 -7.14 -14.51 9.73
CA ASN A 31 -7.37 -15.93 9.50
C ASN A 31 -6.40 -16.45 8.43
N GLY A 32 -5.63 -17.49 8.77
CA GLY A 32 -4.30 -17.77 8.22
C GLY A 32 -4.05 -17.96 6.72
N PHE A 33 -4.99 -17.70 5.80
CA PHE A 33 -4.73 -17.67 4.35
C PHE A 33 -5.72 -16.75 3.62
N SER A 34 -5.31 -15.51 3.36
CA SER A 34 -6.12 -14.49 2.69
C SER A 34 -5.58 -14.21 1.28
N PRO A 35 -6.36 -14.40 0.19
CA PRO A 35 -5.89 -14.16 -1.17
C PRO A 35 -5.52 -12.70 -1.39
N LEU A 36 -4.40 -12.43 -2.09
CA LEU A 36 -4.08 -11.09 -2.56
C LEU A 36 -5.16 -10.61 -3.56
N VAL A 37 -5.77 -9.46 -3.28
CA VAL A 37 -6.85 -8.89 -4.10
C VAL A 37 -6.42 -7.59 -4.79
N GLU A 38 -5.55 -6.81 -4.17
CA GLU A 38 -5.26 -5.45 -4.62
C GLU A 38 -3.80 -5.06 -4.39
N ILE A 39 -3.30 -4.19 -5.28
CA ILE A 39 -1.97 -3.60 -5.25
C ILE A 39 -2.15 -2.11 -5.47
N ASP A 40 -1.68 -1.29 -4.52
CA ASP A 40 -1.92 0.15 -4.53
C ASP A 40 -0.67 0.91 -4.04
N PRO A 41 -0.22 1.99 -4.71
CA PRO A 41 0.77 2.90 -4.15
C PRO A 41 0.20 3.65 -2.92
N GLY A 42 1.08 3.97 -1.97
CA GLY A 42 0.70 4.72 -0.77
C GLY A 42 1.94 5.32 -0.09
N MET A 43 1.72 5.85 1.11
CA MET A 43 2.78 6.31 2.01
C MET A 43 2.88 5.36 3.21
N TYR A 44 4.11 5.04 3.63
CA TYR A 44 4.39 4.12 4.73
C TYR A 44 5.27 4.78 5.79
N LEU A 45 4.81 4.77 7.04
CA LEU A 45 5.63 5.13 8.19
C LEU A 45 5.96 3.87 8.99
N ALA A 46 7.22 3.47 9.00
CA ALA A 46 7.67 2.33 9.78
C ALA A 46 7.66 2.66 11.28
N GLU A 47 6.88 1.93 12.07
CA GLU A 47 6.97 1.95 13.54
C GLU A 47 8.06 1.01 14.03
N THR A 48 8.21 -0.12 13.35
CA THR A 48 9.22 -1.14 13.61
C THR A 48 9.75 -1.70 12.30
N THR A 49 10.72 -2.59 12.39
CA THR A 49 11.20 -3.36 11.22
C THR A 49 10.11 -4.25 10.60
N TYR A 50 9.03 -4.56 11.34
CA TYR A 50 8.00 -5.52 10.94
C TYR A 50 6.58 -4.94 10.90
N SER A 51 6.41 -3.65 11.22
CA SER A 51 5.10 -3.00 11.27
C SER A 51 5.21 -1.50 11.05
N GLY A 52 4.11 -0.91 10.61
CA GLY A 52 3.99 0.52 10.39
C GLY A 52 2.57 0.88 9.99
N GLU A 53 2.39 2.16 9.70
CA GLU A 53 1.11 2.73 9.31
C GLU A 53 1.09 3.06 7.82
N HIS A 54 -0.09 2.90 7.22
CA HIS A 54 -0.38 3.25 5.84
C HIS A 54 -1.11 4.59 5.80
N TYR A 55 -0.70 5.46 4.89
CA TYR A 55 -1.34 6.73 4.59
C TYR A 55 -1.52 6.89 3.08
N MET A 56 -2.43 7.77 2.69
CA MET A 56 -2.61 8.14 1.29
C MET A 56 -1.43 8.98 0.79
N THR A 57 -1.11 8.85 -0.50
CA THR A 57 -0.33 9.86 -1.21
C THR A 57 -1.09 11.17 -1.31
N GLU A 58 -0.39 12.28 -1.58
CA GLU A 58 -1.04 13.58 -1.81
C GLU A 58 -2.04 13.53 -2.96
N GLU A 59 -1.71 12.85 -4.06
CA GLU A 59 -2.61 12.71 -5.20
C GLU A 59 -3.90 11.97 -4.83
N GLN A 60 -3.80 10.86 -4.09
CA GLN A 60 -4.96 10.12 -3.60
C GLN A 60 -5.81 10.97 -2.64
N ARG A 61 -5.17 11.72 -1.73
CA ARG A 61 -5.87 12.59 -0.77
C ARG A 61 -6.66 13.70 -1.47
N GLN A 62 -6.06 14.34 -2.49
CA GLN A 62 -6.72 15.39 -3.28
C GLN A 62 -7.84 14.84 -4.18
N ALA A 63 -7.84 13.55 -4.47
CA ALA A 63 -8.90 12.87 -5.22
C ALA A 63 -10.10 12.47 -4.34
N GLU A 64 -10.00 12.51 -3.01
CA GLU A 64 -11.12 12.22 -2.12
C GLU A 64 -12.21 13.29 -2.18
N SER A 65 -13.48 12.85 -2.13
CA SER A 65 -14.62 13.76 -2.16
C SER A 65 -14.85 14.54 -0.86
N ASP A 66 -14.29 14.08 0.26
CA ASP A 66 -14.36 14.72 1.58
C ASP A 66 -13.02 14.56 2.31
N PRO A 67 -11.99 15.34 1.93
CA PRO A 67 -10.66 15.20 2.50
C PRO A 67 -10.69 15.58 3.97
N ASN A 68 -10.21 14.67 4.83
CA ASN A 68 -10.05 14.95 6.25
C ASN A 68 -8.57 15.21 6.60
N ASP A 69 -8.33 16.07 7.59
CA ASP A 69 -6.97 16.46 8.03
C ASP A 69 -6.18 15.30 8.67
N TRP A 70 -6.83 14.16 8.97
CA TRP A 70 -6.20 12.98 9.54
C TRP A 70 -5.65 12.02 8.48
N SER A 71 -5.92 12.27 7.20
CA SER A 71 -5.43 11.47 6.07
C SER A 71 -4.02 11.89 5.59
N GLU A 72 -3.45 12.96 6.15
CA GLU A 72 -2.10 13.43 5.79
C GLU A 72 -1.03 12.47 6.30
N ALA A 73 -0.14 12.04 5.41
CA ALA A 73 1.04 11.29 5.78
C ALA A 73 2.05 12.19 6.53
N PRO A 74 2.67 11.72 7.62
CA PRO A 74 3.79 12.42 8.26
C PRO A 74 4.98 12.62 7.31
N ASP A 75 5.80 13.64 7.54
CA ASP A 75 6.96 13.98 6.69
C ASP A 75 7.98 12.83 6.58
N GLU A 76 8.07 11.98 7.60
CA GLU A 76 8.96 10.82 7.62
C GLU A 76 8.42 9.61 6.86
N ALA A 77 7.15 9.64 6.43
CA ALA A 77 6.56 8.58 5.65
C ALA A 77 7.19 8.54 4.24
N VAL A 78 7.42 7.33 3.74
CA VAL A 78 8.03 7.10 2.42
C VAL A 78 7.03 6.48 1.46
N HIS A 79 7.18 6.77 0.16
CA HIS A 79 6.40 6.07 -0.86
C HIS A 79 6.62 4.56 -0.78
N ALA A 80 5.53 3.80 -0.87
CA ALA A 80 5.56 2.35 -0.85
C ALA A 80 4.46 1.76 -1.74
N VAL A 81 4.59 0.48 -2.06
CA VAL A 81 3.57 -0.32 -2.74
C VAL A 81 2.95 -1.28 -1.73
N PHE A 82 1.64 -1.20 -1.56
CA PHE A 82 0.88 -2.04 -0.63
C PHE A 82 0.24 -3.21 -1.37
N LEU A 83 0.38 -4.40 -0.79
CA LEU A 83 -0.27 -5.63 -1.23
C LEU A 83 -1.41 -5.94 -0.24
N TRP A 84 -2.65 -5.78 -0.68
CA TRP A 84 -3.84 -5.92 0.15
C TRP A 84 -4.49 -7.29 -0.03
N PRO A 85 -4.47 -8.15 1.01
CA PRO A 85 -5.22 -9.39 0.98
C PRO A 85 -6.71 -9.16 1.28
N THR A 86 -7.56 -10.04 0.78
CA THR A 86 -8.98 -10.12 1.14
C THR A 86 -9.23 -11.38 1.94
N ASN A 87 -10.33 -11.41 2.71
CA ASN A 87 -10.80 -12.65 3.33
C ASN A 87 -11.69 -13.46 2.36
#